data_AF-A0A2V5QYC9-F1
#
_entry.id   AF-A0A2V5QYC9-F1
#
_cell.length_a   1.000
_cell.length_b   1.000
_cell.length_c   1.000
_cell.angle_alpha   90.00
_cell.angle_beta   90.00
_cell.angle_gamma   90.00
#
_symmetry.space_group_name_H-M   'P 1'
#
loop_
_entity.id
_entity.type
_entity.pdbx_description
1 polymer ?
#
loop_
_entity_poly.entity_id
_entity_poly.type
_entity_poly.pdbx_seq_one_letter_code
_entity_poly.pdbx_strand_id
1 'polypeptide(L)'
;IPLGAQAVIPSPSTSPRAGSAQRSLESFKSGFSLRVPLMDTTIYLDYLANRFVAAGGSIAANVQFKQLEGVDRKFDLVINCAGIGARELVQDLDLEPHRGQVAVVPSIEDFSCAIVCDDVPLMYAIPRRNDCVFGGTNDISSDLAVDPATTDRIVAECSRVLNIEKPNVLTERVGLRPFRKSGVRLERDQLVDSRTVIHNYGHGGSGFTLSWGCAREVLKLATL
;
A
#
# COMPACT_ATOMS: atom_id res chain seq x y z
N ILE A 1 -22.16 -1.79 11.43
CA ILE A 1 -20.77 -1.32 11.36
C ILE A 1 -19.87 -2.38 12.00
N PRO A 2 -19.44 -3.41 11.26
CA PRO A 2 -18.56 -4.43 11.83
C PRO A 2 -17.15 -3.84 11.96
N LEU A 3 -16.40 -4.17 13.01
CA LEU A 3 -15.09 -3.62 13.43
C LEU A 3 -15.09 -2.41 14.38
N GLY A 4 -16.23 -2.01 14.94
CA GLY A 4 -16.26 -0.99 16.01
C GLY A 4 -15.97 0.44 15.54
N ALA A 5 -16.13 0.72 14.24
CA ALA A 5 -16.01 2.08 13.73
C ALA A 5 -17.14 2.97 14.28
N GLN A 6 -16.80 4.22 14.58
CA GLN A 6 -17.71 5.22 15.12
C GLN A 6 -17.93 6.30 14.08
N ALA A 7 -19.19 6.66 13.84
CA ALA A 7 -19.51 7.79 12.97
C ALA A 7 -18.91 9.08 13.56
N VAL A 8 -18.23 9.84 12.71
CA VAL A 8 -17.72 11.17 13.04
C VAL A 8 -18.57 12.17 12.29
N ILE A 9 -19.32 12.97 13.03
CA ILE A 9 -20.07 14.10 12.47
C ILE A 9 -19.21 15.34 12.69
N PRO A 10 -18.81 16.05 11.62
CA PRO A 10 -18.21 17.36 11.73
C PRO A 10 -19.11 18.25 12.58
N SER A 11 -18.63 18.66 13.75
CA SER A 11 -19.25 19.71 14.54
C SER A 11 -18.27 20.88 14.54
N PRO A 12 -18.73 22.12 14.33
CA PRO A 12 -17.84 23.27 14.38
C PRO A 12 -17.18 23.31 15.75
N SER A 13 -15.87 23.07 15.78
CA SER A 13 -15.14 23.05 17.05
C SER A 13 -14.81 24.49 17.43
N THR A 14 -15.37 24.97 18.54
CA THR A 14 -15.12 26.34 19.02
C THR A 14 -13.80 26.48 19.79
N SER A 15 -12.97 25.42 19.82
CA SER A 15 -11.75 25.37 20.63
C SER A 15 -10.50 25.63 19.79
N PRO A 16 -9.76 26.73 20.04
CA PRO A 16 -8.49 27.00 19.35
C PRO A 16 -7.36 26.01 19.71
N ARG A 17 -7.59 25.06 20.63
CA ARG A 17 -6.64 24.00 21.03
C ARG A 17 -6.93 22.64 20.38
N ALA A 18 -7.86 22.57 19.44
CA ALA A 18 -8.12 21.32 18.71
C ALA A 18 -6.89 20.92 17.88
N GLY A 19 -6.41 19.68 18.03
CA GLY A 19 -5.29 19.14 17.24
C GLY A 19 -5.61 19.13 15.74
N SER A 20 -4.59 19.01 14.89
CA SER A 20 -4.72 19.06 13.42
C SER A 20 -5.76 18.07 12.87
N ALA A 21 -5.80 16.85 13.42
CA ALA A 21 -6.80 15.84 13.08
C ALA A 21 -8.24 16.29 13.40
N GLN A 22 -8.47 17.03 14.48
CA GLN A 22 -9.81 17.47 14.84
C GLN A 22 -10.26 18.66 13.97
N ARG A 23 -9.34 19.57 13.63
CA ARG A 23 -9.61 20.67 12.68
C ARG A 23 -9.95 20.16 11.29
N SER A 24 -9.33 19.06 10.87
CA SER A 24 -9.61 18.47 9.55
C SER A 24 -11.03 17.96 9.35
N LEU A 25 -11.74 17.64 10.44
CA LEU A 25 -13.11 17.13 10.35
C LEU A 25 -14.06 18.15 9.71
N GLU A 26 -13.76 19.45 9.82
CA GLU A 26 -14.54 20.54 9.24
C GLU A 26 -14.49 20.55 7.70
N SER A 27 -13.50 19.89 7.09
CA SER A 27 -13.39 19.76 5.63
C SER A 27 -14.28 18.65 5.04
N PHE A 28 -14.87 17.79 5.87
CA PHE A 28 -15.67 16.66 5.43
C PHE A 28 -17.15 16.86 5.76
N LYS A 29 -18.06 16.18 5.05
CA LYS A 29 -19.51 16.20 5.37
C LYS A 29 -19.86 15.15 6.44
N SER A 30 -19.17 14.03 6.41
CA SER A 30 -19.31 12.90 7.34
C SER A 30 -18.10 11.99 7.23
N GLY A 31 -17.91 11.10 8.20
CA GLY A 31 -16.87 10.08 8.15
C GLY A 31 -17.03 9.01 9.22
N PHE A 32 -16.08 8.09 9.26
CA PHE A 32 -15.96 7.08 10.31
C PHE A 32 -14.56 7.13 10.90
N SER A 33 -14.47 6.95 12.21
CA SER A 33 -13.20 6.74 12.93
C SER A 33 -13.14 5.32 13.45
N LEU A 34 -11.96 4.72 13.38
CA LEU A 34 -11.71 3.38 13.87
C LEU A 34 -10.24 3.27 14.30
N ARG A 35 -9.99 2.47 15.33
CA ARG A 35 -8.62 2.18 15.78
C ARG A 35 -8.13 0.92 15.07
N VAL A 36 -7.13 1.09 14.21
CA VAL A 36 -6.43 -0.01 13.53
C VAL A 36 -4.93 0.09 13.74
N PRO A 37 -4.20 -1.03 13.58
CA PRO A 37 -2.75 -0.99 13.41
C PRO A 37 -2.40 -0.14 12.19
N LEU A 38 -1.38 0.72 12.33
CA LEU A 38 -0.78 1.45 11.22
C LEU A 38 0.62 0.89 10.98
N MET A 39 0.91 0.50 9.74
CA MET A 39 2.22 -0.05 9.37
C MET A 39 3.10 1.04 8.78
N ASP A 40 4.21 1.34 9.45
CA ASP A 40 5.30 2.11 8.86
C ASP A 40 6.11 1.20 7.93
N THR A 41 5.87 1.32 6.63
CA THR A 41 6.45 0.43 5.63
C THR A 41 7.96 0.58 5.48
N THR A 42 8.55 1.68 5.97
CA THR A 42 10.01 1.89 5.98
C THR A 42 10.72 1.05 7.02
N ILE A 43 10.00 0.57 8.03
CA ILE A 43 10.53 -0.26 9.13
C ILE A 43 10.07 -1.70 8.96
N TYR A 44 8.81 -1.88 8.56
CA TYR A 44 8.15 -3.18 8.59
C TYR A 44 8.73 -4.18 7.58
N LEU A 45 9.13 -3.73 6.39
CA LEU A 45 9.71 -4.64 5.38
C LEU A 45 11.08 -5.16 5.81
N ASP A 46 11.93 -4.32 6.38
CA ASP A 46 13.23 -4.73 6.94
C ASP A 46 13.06 -5.72 8.10
N TYR A 47 12.06 -5.47 8.97
CA TYR A 47 11.70 -6.42 10.02
C TYR A 47 11.32 -7.79 9.44
N LEU A 48 10.49 -7.86 8.39
CA LEU A 48 10.10 -9.12 7.75
C LEU A 48 11.29 -9.82 7.07
N ALA A 49 12.14 -9.06 6.36
CA ALA A 49 13.34 -9.59 5.72
C ALA A 49 14.31 -10.18 6.76
N ASN A 50 14.55 -9.48 7.86
CA ASN A 50 15.39 -9.97 8.96
C ASN A 50 14.82 -11.23 9.60
N ARG A 51 13.50 -11.30 9.79
CA ARG A 51 12.85 -12.53 10.29
C ARG A 51 12.99 -13.70 9.33
N PHE A 52 12.89 -13.47 8.03
CA PHE A 52 13.08 -14.50 7.02
C PHE A 52 14.52 -15.04 7.02
N VAL A 53 15.51 -14.15 7.07
CA VAL A 53 16.93 -14.54 7.16
C VAL A 53 17.24 -15.26 8.48
N ALA A 54 16.72 -14.78 9.60
CA ALA A 54 16.89 -15.44 10.91
C ALA A 54 16.27 -16.84 10.96
N ALA A 55 15.26 -17.12 10.13
CA ALA A 55 14.67 -18.45 9.95
C ALA A 55 15.46 -19.34 8.97
N GLY A 56 16.62 -18.90 8.48
CA GLY A 56 17.46 -19.62 7.52
C GLY A 56 17.16 -19.30 6.04
N GLY A 57 16.28 -18.34 5.77
CA GLY A 57 16.00 -17.85 4.42
C GLY A 57 17.18 -17.12 3.80
N SER A 58 17.26 -17.14 2.47
CA SER A 58 18.26 -16.40 1.69
C SER A 58 17.59 -15.47 0.70
N ILE A 59 18.05 -14.22 0.63
CA ILE A 59 17.53 -13.21 -0.30
C ILE A 59 18.58 -12.96 -1.38
N ALA A 60 18.24 -13.25 -2.63
CA ALA A 60 19.05 -12.91 -3.80
C ALA A 60 18.48 -11.64 -4.46
N ALA A 61 19.29 -10.58 -4.53
CA ALA A 61 18.94 -9.35 -5.21
C ALA A 61 19.41 -9.35 -6.68
N ASN A 62 18.87 -8.45 -7.49
CA ASN A 62 19.24 -8.27 -8.90
C ASN A 62 19.03 -9.53 -9.77
N VAL A 63 18.04 -10.35 -9.41
CA VAL A 63 17.60 -11.51 -10.21
C VAL A 63 16.34 -11.15 -10.96
N GLN A 64 16.30 -11.48 -12.25
CA GLN A 64 15.13 -11.28 -13.10
C GLN A 64 14.73 -12.60 -13.76
N PHE A 65 13.45 -12.94 -13.68
CA PHE A 65 12.88 -14.08 -14.37
C PHE A 65 11.97 -13.59 -15.49
N LYS A 66 12.07 -14.20 -16.68
CA LYS A 66 11.15 -13.96 -17.80
C LYS A 66 9.92 -14.88 -17.73
N GLN A 67 10.05 -16.01 -17.05
CA GLN A 67 9.03 -17.02 -16.80
C GLN A 67 9.38 -17.77 -15.52
N LEU A 68 8.40 -18.40 -14.87
CA LEU A 68 8.61 -19.10 -13.59
C LEU A 68 9.54 -20.31 -13.74
N GLU A 69 9.56 -20.94 -14.91
CA GLU A 69 10.42 -22.08 -15.21
C GLU A 69 11.92 -21.74 -15.14
N GLY A 70 12.27 -20.44 -15.19
CA GLY A 70 13.64 -19.97 -15.02
C GLY A 70 14.19 -20.13 -13.60
N VAL A 71 13.33 -20.39 -12.61
CA VAL A 71 13.77 -20.75 -11.24
C VAL A 71 14.51 -22.09 -11.28
N ASP A 72 15.63 -22.20 -10.55
CA ASP A 72 16.45 -23.41 -10.47
C ASP A 72 15.60 -24.66 -10.16
N ARG A 73 15.83 -25.73 -10.91
CA ARG A 73 15.05 -26.99 -10.82
C ARG A 73 15.27 -27.75 -9.53
N LYS A 74 16.25 -27.38 -8.70
CA LYS A 74 16.37 -27.92 -7.34
C LYS A 74 15.22 -27.54 -6.41
N PHE A 75 14.37 -26.58 -6.82
CA PHE A 75 13.21 -26.16 -6.06
C PHE A 75 11.93 -26.76 -6.67
N ASP A 76 11.21 -27.58 -5.89
CA ASP A 76 9.99 -28.27 -6.33
C ASP A 76 8.72 -27.40 -6.20
N LEU A 77 8.79 -26.35 -5.38
CA LEU A 77 7.71 -25.41 -5.09
C LEU A 77 8.15 -23.97 -5.35
N VAL A 78 7.37 -23.24 -6.14
CA VAL A 78 7.54 -21.80 -6.39
C VAL A 78 6.34 -21.05 -5.83
N ILE A 79 6.56 -20.03 -5.01
CA ILE A 79 5.50 -19.11 -4.59
C ILE A 79 5.64 -17.83 -5.41
N ASN A 80 4.72 -17.61 -6.35
CA ASN A 80 4.71 -16.42 -7.20
C ASN A 80 4.03 -15.25 -6.48
N CYS A 81 4.86 -14.39 -5.85
CA CYS A 81 4.46 -13.12 -5.23
C CYS A 81 4.86 -11.89 -6.06
N ALA A 82 4.92 -11.99 -7.40
CA ALA A 82 5.52 -10.97 -8.27
C ALA A 82 4.72 -9.63 -8.37
N GLY A 83 3.57 -9.52 -7.70
CA GLY A 83 2.75 -8.30 -7.72
C GLY A 83 2.38 -7.90 -9.15
N ILE A 84 2.70 -6.67 -9.54
CA ILE A 84 2.41 -6.16 -10.90
C ILE A 84 3.25 -6.88 -11.96
N GLY A 85 4.43 -7.38 -11.60
CA GLY A 85 5.30 -8.14 -12.49
C GLY A 85 4.70 -9.46 -12.98
N ALA A 86 3.67 -9.99 -12.29
CA ALA A 86 2.95 -11.17 -12.76
C ALA A 86 2.25 -10.96 -14.11
N ARG A 87 1.95 -9.70 -14.49
CA ARG A 87 1.40 -9.37 -15.81
C ARG A 87 2.31 -9.82 -16.94
N GLU A 88 3.62 -9.70 -16.77
CA GLU A 88 4.62 -10.15 -17.76
C GLU A 88 5.06 -11.59 -17.48
N LEU A 89 5.33 -11.92 -16.21
CA LEU A 89 5.91 -13.19 -15.81
C LEU A 89 5.03 -14.42 -16.10
N VAL A 90 3.70 -14.25 -15.98
CA VAL A 90 2.71 -15.32 -16.21
C VAL A 90 1.56 -14.88 -17.11
N GLN A 91 1.76 -13.77 -17.85
CA GLN A 91 0.80 -13.24 -18.83
C GLN A 91 -0.61 -12.99 -18.27
N ASP A 92 -0.73 -12.64 -16.99
CA ASP A 92 -2.03 -12.34 -16.38
C ASP A 92 -2.49 -10.93 -16.79
N LEU A 93 -3.30 -10.88 -17.86
CA LEU A 93 -3.80 -9.63 -18.44
C LEU A 93 -4.88 -8.93 -17.60
N ASP A 94 -5.40 -9.57 -16.54
CA ASP A 94 -6.33 -8.95 -15.61
C ASP A 94 -5.66 -7.93 -14.68
N LEU A 95 -4.31 -7.92 -14.63
CA LEU A 95 -3.53 -6.98 -13.81
C LEU A 95 -3.44 -5.60 -14.46
N GLU A 96 -3.86 -4.55 -13.77
CA GLU A 96 -3.71 -3.16 -14.17
C GLU A 96 -2.78 -2.40 -13.19
N PRO A 97 -1.84 -1.59 -13.70
CA PRO A 97 -1.01 -0.74 -12.87
C PRO A 97 -1.80 0.50 -12.45
N HIS A 98 -2.22 0.53 -11.19
CA HIS A 98 -2.86 1.72 -10.61
C HIS A 98 -1.78 2.60 -9.98
N ARG A 99 -1.42 3.66 -10.69
CA ARG A 99 -0.35 4.59 -10.35
C ARG A 99 -0.71 5.46 -9.15
N GLY A 100 0.09 5.37 -8.09
CA GLY A 100 0.01 6.21 -6.90
C GLY A 100 1.26 7.06 -6.75
N GLN A 101 1.12 8.38 -6.91
CA GLN A 101 2.12 9.36 -6.49
C GLN A 101 1.80 9.87 -5.09
N VAL A 102 2.85 10.04 -4.28
CA VAL A 102 2.79 10.59 -2.92
C VAL A 102 3.93 11.57 -2.69
N ALA A 103 3.72 12.50 -1.77
CA ALA A 103 4.73 13.40 -1.22
C ALA A 103 5.02 12.99 0.23
N VAL A 104 6.29 12.82 0.58
CA VAL A 104 6.73 12.64 1.97
C VAL A 104 7.12 14.01 2.51
N VAL A 105 6.55 14.36 3.66
CA VAL A 105 6.75 15.64 4.34
C VAL A 105 7.22 15.40 5.78
N PRO A 106 7.83 16.37 6.47
CA PRO A 106 8.20 16.22 7.88
C PRO A 106 7.03 15.78 8.76
N SER A 107 7.33 15.22 9.94
CA SER A 107 6.30 14.95 10.94
C SER A 107 5.52 16.22 11.27
N ILE A 108 4.20 16.06 11.40
CA ILE A 108 3.27 17.16 11.69
C ILE A 108 2.95 17.10 13.17
N GLU A 109 3.11 18.23 13.86
CA GLU A 109 2.79 18.36 15.28
C GLU A 109 1.30 18.03 15.54
N ASP A 110 1.03 17.34 16.64
CA ASP A 110 -0.31 16.90 17.06
C ASP A 110 -1.09 16.09 16.00
N PHE A 111 -0.41 15.44 15.06
CA PHE A 111 -1.02 14.59 14.03
C PHE A 111 -0.72 13.11 14.24
N SER A 112 -1.63 12.40 14.93
CA SER A 112 -1.41 11.01 15.35
C SER A 112 -2.36 9.98 14.72
N CYS A 113 -3.18 10.37 13.76
CA CYS A 113 -4.09 9.45 13.06
C CYS A 113 -4.02 9.62 11.55
N ALA A 114 -4.22 8.53 10.81
CA ALA A 114 -4.37 8.61 9.37
C ALA A 114 -5.74 9.22 9.01
N ILE A 115 -5.75 10.10 8.01
CA ILE A 115 -6.95 10.62 7.37
C ILE A 115 -6.94 10.08 5.95
N VAL A 116 -8.08 9.53 5.51
CA VAL A 116 -8.25 8.95 4.18
C VAL A 116 -9.61 9.39 3.64
N CYS A 117 -9.62 9.92 2.43
CA CYS A 117 -10.80 10.30 1.68
C CYS A 117 -10.66 9.81 0.25
N ASP A 118 -11.52 8.87 -0.13
CA ASP A 118 -11.54 8.29 -1.48
C ASP A 118 -12.41 9.11 -2.47
N ASP A 119 -13.18 10.08 -1.97
CA ASP A 119 -13.95 11.02 -2.79
C ASP A 119 -13.02 12.02 -3.50
N VAL A 120 -13.49 12.63 -4.59
CA VAL A 120 -12.72 13.66 -5.30
C VAL A 120 -12.76 14.99 -4.53
N PRO A 121 -11.61 15.65 -4.28
CA PRO A 121 -10.25 15.20 -4.60
C PRO A 121 -9.74 14.10 -3.65
N LEU A 122 -9.26 12.98 -4.23
CA LEU A 122 -8.71 11.86 -3.46
C LEU A 122 -7.56 12.35 -2.60
N MET A 123 -7.62 12.09 -1.30
CA MET A 123 -6.54 12.47 -0.40
C MET A 123 -6.35 11.48 0.75
N TYR A 124 -5.12 11.36 1.21
CA TYR A 124 -4.80 10.77 2.49
C TYR A 124 -3.56 11.41 3.10
N ALA A 125 -3.57 11.57 4.42
CA ALA A 125 -2.43 11.97 5.22
C ALA A 125 -2.17 10.88 6.25
N ILE A 126 -1.00 10.23 6.16
CA ILE A 126 -0.67 9.06 6.98
C ILE A 126 0.57 9.39 7.81
N PRO A 127 0.44 9.58 9.15
CA PRO A 127 1.58 9.85 10.00
C PRO A 127 2.42 8.57 10.17
N ARG A 128 3.73 8.66 9.93
CA ARG A 128 4.70 7.60 10.21
C ARG A 128 5.55 8.00 11.42
N ARG A 129 6.54 7.17 11.78
CA ARG A 129 7.36 7.43 12.97
C ARG A 129 8.15 8.73 12.88
N ASN A 130 8.72 9.03 11.70
CA ASN A 130 9.68 10.11 11.50
C ASN A 130 9.24 11.16 10.47
N ASP A 131 8.13 10.92 9.78
CA ASP A 131 7.64 11.78 8.70
C ASP A 131 6.12 11.55 8.49
N CYS A 132 5.53 12.19 7.49
CA CYS A 132 4.14 11.96 7.09
C CYS A 132 4.05 11.75 5.58
N VAL A 133 3.18 10.84 5.15
CA VAL A 133 2.88 10.60 3.73
C VAL A 133 1.60 11.35 3.37
N PHE A 134 1.72 12.30 2.44
CA PHE A 134 0.59 12.91 1.76
C PHE A 134 0.37 12.21 0.42
N GLY A 135 -0.85 11.77 0.19
CA GLY A 135 -1.28 11.24 -1.09
C GLY A 135 -2.69 11.69 -1.44
N GLY A 136 -3.21 11.31 -2.60
CA GLY A 136 -2.45 10.62 -3.65
C GLY A 136 -3.20 10.55 -4.96
N THR A 137 -2.72 9.69 -5.85
CA THR A 137 -3.37 9.39 -7.14
C THR A 137 -3.75 7.92 -7.25
N ASN A 138 -4.56 7.58 -8.25
CA ASN A 138 -4.96 6.21 -8.56
C ASN A 138 -5.21 5.96 -10.06
N ASP A 139 -4.54 6.72 -10.94
CA ASP A 139 -4.72 6.64 -12.38
C ASP A 139 -4.19 5.31 -12.94
N ILE A 140 -4.81 4.77 -14.00
CA ILE A 140 -4.29 3.58 -14.69
C ILE A 140 -3.14 4.01 -15.59
N SER A 141 -1.90 3.73 -15.16
CA SER A 141 -0.68 4.05 -15.88
C SER A 141 0.49 3.25 -15.33
N SER A 142 1.44 2.86 -16.20
CA SER A 142 2.71 2.25 -15.80
C SER A 142 3.85 3.27 -15.66
N ASP A 143 3.60 4.56 -15.87
CA ASP A 143 4.61 5.59 -15.78
C ASP A 143 5.04 5.85 -14.32
N LEU A 144 6.33 5.69 -14.05
CA LEU A 144 6.94 5.90 -12.75
C LEU A 144 7.55 7.31 -12.58
N ALA A 145 7.52 8.15 -13.60
CA ALA A 145 8.01 9.52 -13.52
C ALA A 145 7.16 10.33 -12.53
N VAL A 146 7.82 11.16 -11.71
CA VAL A 146 7.13 12.12 -10.82
C VAL A 146 6.55 13.24 -11.67
N ASP A 147 5.30 13.62 -11.38
CA ASP A 147 4.67 14.83 -11.95
C ASP A 147 4.63 15.94 -10.89
N PRO A 148 5.41 17.04 -11.03
CA PRO A 148 5.43 18.14 -10.07
C PRO A 148 4.06 18.77 -9.82
N ALA A 149 3.23 18.91 -10.87
CA ALA A 149 1.90 19.51 -10.73
C ALA A 149 0.99 18.62 -9.86
N THR A 150 1.17 17.31 -9.92
CA THR A 150 0.49 16.36 -9.03
C THR A 150 0.98 16.48 -7.58
N THR A 151 2.29 16.64 -7.36
CA THR A 151 2.84 16.90 -6.00
C THR A 151 2.24 18.16 -5.40
N ASP A 152 2.20 19.26 -6.16
CA ASP A 152 1.65 20.54 -5.70
C ASP A 152 0.17 20.42 -5.30
N ARG A 153 -0.63 19.67 -6.07
CA ARG A 153 -2.04 19.40 -5.75
C ARG A 153 -2.18 18.57 -4.48
N ILE A 154 -1.40 17.50 -4.33
CA ILE A 154 -1.42 16.63 -3.14
C ILE A 154 -1.09 17.43 -1.87
N VAL A 155 -0.01 18.22 -1.92
CA VAL A 155 0.42 19.04 -0.78
C VAL A 155 -0.60 20.11 -0.46
N ALA A 156 -1.13 20.80 -1.47
CA ALA A 156 -2.16 21.83 -1.28
C ALA A 156 -3.42 21.25 -0.62
N GLU A 157 -3.92 20.11 -1.10
CA GLU A 157 -5.15 19.51 -0.58
C GLU A 157 -4.97 18.97 0.84
N CYS A 158 -3.87 18.26 1.12
CA CYS A 158 -3.59 17.77 2.47
C CYS A 158 -3.40 18.93 3.46
N SER A 159 -2.69 19.99 3.06
CA SER A 159 -2.48 21.16 3.94
C SER A 159 -3.78 21.92 4.21
N ARG A 160 -4.66 22.03 3.19
CA ARG A 160 -5.99 22.61 3.32
C ARG A 160 -6.85 21.80 4.30
N VAL A 161 -6.89 20.48 4.14
CA VAL A 161 -7.66 19.59 5.00
C VAL A 161 -7.12 19.61 6.42
N LEU A 162 -5.81 19.54 6.64
CA LEU A 162 -5.21 19.56 7.97
C LEU A 162 -5.19 20.95 8.63
N ASN A 163 -5.53 21.99 7.87
CA ASN A 163 -5.44 23.40 8.26
C ASN A 163 -4.03 23.77 8.78
N ILE A 164 -3.03 23.53 7.94
CA ILE A 164 -1.61 23.83 8.21
C ILE A 164 -1.00 24.60 7.04
N GLU A 165 0.14 25.25 7.29
CA GLU A 165 0.97 25.75 6.19
C GLU A 165 1.53 24.60 5.35
N LYS A 166 1.78 24.85 4.06
CA LYS A 166 2.34 23.85 3.16
C LYS A 166 3.74 23.45 3.65
N PRO A 167 3.96 22.19 4.05
CA PRO A 167 5.27 21.77 4.50
C PRO A 167 6.22 21.61 3.30
N ASN A 168 7.53 21.66 3.58
CA ASN A 168 8.54 21.31 2.60
C ASN A 168 8.43 19.82 2.24
N VAL A 169 8.47 19.50 0.95
CA VAL A 169 8.52 18.11 0.48
C VAL A 169 9.94 17.58 0.68
N LEU A 170 10.06 16.46 1.41
CA LEU A 170 11.33 15.77 1.62
C LEU A 170 11.68 14.89 0.42
N THR A 171 10.70 14.20 -0.14
CA THR A 171 10.84 13.36 -1.33
C THR A 171 9.47 13.01 -1.89
N GLU A 172 9.43 12.77 -3.20
CA GLU A 172 8.30 12.19 -3.90
C GLU A 172 8.52 10.69 -4.16
N ARG A 173 7.42 9.93 -4.19
CA ARG A 173 7.45 8.52 -4.58
C ARG A 173 6.29 8.23 -5.53
N VAL A 174 6.56 7.41 -6.54
CA VAL A 174 5.56 6.85 -7.44
C VAL A 174 5.64 5.33 -7.35
N GLY A 175 4.49 4.70 -7.16
CA GLY A 175 4.37 3.24 -7.12
C GLY A 175 3.17 2.75 -7.93
N LEU A 176 3.22 1.49 -8.35
CA LEU A 176 2.15 0.85 -9.09
C LEU A 176 1.45 -0.16 -8.19
N ARG A 177 0.19 0.12 -7.82
CA ARG A 177 -0.64 -0.83 -7.12
C ARG A 177 -0.99 -1.97 -8.09
N PRO A 178 -0.74 -3.25 -7.74
CA PRO A 178 -1.01 -4.39 -8.61
C PRO A 178 -2.49 -4.77 -8.54
N PHE A 179 -3.37 -3.92 -9.07
CA PHE A 179 -4.80 -4.19 -9.09
C PHE A 179 -5.09 -5.31 -10.09
N ARG A 180 -5.91 -6.28 -9.71
CA ARG A 180 -6.33 -7.37 -10.60
C ARG A 180 -7.85 -7.37 -10.68
N LYS A 181 -8.42 -7.25 -11.88
CA LYS A 181 -9.88 -7.12 -12.09
C LYS A 181 -10.68 -8.27 -11.46
N SER A 182 -10.15 -9.48 -11.59
CA SER A 182 -10.74 -10.70 -11.06
C SER A 182 -10.44 -10.94 -9.56
N GLY A 183 -9.87 -9.94 -8.87
CA GLY A 183 -9.46 -10.04 -7.47
C GLY A 183 -8.09 -10.71 -7.28
N VAL A 184 -7.68 -10.84 -6.01
CA VAL A 184 -6.41 -11.47 -5.61
C VAL A 184 -6.35 -12.90 -6.16
N ARG A 185 -5.28 -13.24 -6.87
CA ARG A 185 -5.02 -14.61 -7.30
C ARG A 185 -4.23 -15.32 -6.21
N LEU A 186 -4.88 -16.27 -5.55
CA LEU A 186 -4.36 -17.03 -4.42
C LEU A 186 -4.76 -18.51 -4.57
N GLU A 187 -3.99 -19.24 -5.36
CA GLU A 187 -4.33 -20.61 -5.77
C GLU A 187 -3.07 -21.42 -6.09
N ARG A 188 -3.21 -22.74 -6.03
CA ARG A 188 -2.18 -23.71 -6.42
C ARG A 188 -2.39 -24.09 -7.88
N ASP A 189 -1.30 -24.16 -8.63
CA ASP A 189 -1.24 -24.52 -10.05
C ASP A 189 0.04 -25.35 -10.31
N GLN A 190 0.26 -25.74 -11.56
CA GLN A 190 1.40 -26.54 -11.98
C GLN A 190 2.13 -25.88 -13.16
N LEU A 191 3.46 -25.78 -13.06
CA LEU A 191 4.31 -25.31 -14.16
C LEU A 191 4.38 -26.35 -15.27
N VAL A 192 4.81 -25.93 -16.47
CA VAL A 192 4.95 -26.83 -17.64
C VAL A 192 5.91 -28.00 -17.34
N ASP A 193 6.92 -27.78 -16.50
CA ASP A 193 7.86 -28.81 -16.06
C ASP A 193 7.41 -29.58 -14.80
N SER A 194 6.10 -29.59 -14.52
CA SER A 194 5.42 -30.33 -13.45
C SER A 194 5.69 -29.87 -12.01
N ARG A 195 6.54 -28.85 -11.81
CA ARG A 195 6.75 -28.25 -10.49
C ARG A 195 5.48 -27.55 -9.98
N THR A 196 5.29 -27.55 -8.67
CA THR A 196 4.14 -26.87 -8.06
C THR A 196 4.40 -25.37 -8.04
N VAL A 197 3.40 -24.57 -8.40
CA VAL A 197 3.40 -23.13 -8.16
C VAL A 197 2.19 -22.74 -7.30
N ILE A 198 2.38 -21.79 -6.40
CA ILE A 198 1.29 -21.10 -5.71
C ILE A 198 1.33 -19.63 -6.11
N HIS A 199 0.26 -19.15 -6.74
CA HIS A 199 0.11 -17.74 -7.06
C HIS A 199 -0.37 -16.97 -5.83
N ASN A 200 0.20 -15.79 -5.59
CA ASN A 200 -0.21 -14.88 -4.52
C ASN A 200 0.09 -13.42 -4.93
N TYR A 201 -0.74 -12.87 -5.81
CA TYR A 201 -0.59 -11.51 -6.34
C TYR A 201 -1.95 -10.87 -6.69
N GLY A 202 -1.96 -9.63 -7.17
CA GLY A 202 -3.19 -8.92 -7.51
C GLY A 202 -3.85 -8.18 -6.35
N HIS A 203 -3.05 -7.75 -5.35
CA HIS A 203 -3.54 -7.17 -4.10
C HIS A 203 -4.03 -5.72 -4.19
N GLY A 204 -3.86 -5.03 -5.33
CA GLY A 204 -4.20 -3.62 -5.47
C GLY A 204 -3.62 -2.76 -4.35
N GLY A 205 -4.43 -1.85 -3.80
CA GLY A 205 -4.06 -1.00 -2.67
C GLY A 205 -4.08 -1.70 -1.29
N SER A 206 -4.51 -2.95 -1.21
CA SER A 206 -4.81 -3.65 0.05
C SER A 206 -3.75 -4.66 0.48
N GLY A 207 -2.58 -4.67 -0.16
CA GLY A 207 -1.53 -5.67 0.07
C GLY A 207 -1.07 -5.81 1.52
N PHE A 208 -0.86 -4.69 2.23
CA PHE A 208 -0.48 -4.74 3.64
C PHE A 208 -1.60 -5.29 4.53
N THR A 209 -2.84 -4.83 4.31
CA THR A 209 -4.03 -5.26 5.07
C THR A 209 -4.28 -6.77 4.93
N LEU A 210 -4.08 -7.32 3.73
CA LEU A 210 -4.35 -8.74 3.44
C LEU A 210 -3.13 -9.66 3.68
N SER A 211 -1.94 -9.10 3.83
CA SER A 211 -0.65 -9.82 3.80
C SER A 211 -0.61 -11.11 4.64
N TRP A 212 -0.91 -11.02 5.94
CA TRP A 212 -0.87 -12.19 6.84
C TRP A 212 -1.96 -13.23 6.54
N GLY A 213 -3.14 -12.79 6.10
CA GLY A 213 -4.22 -13.70 5.70
C GLY A 213 -3.81 -14.50 4.46
N CYS A 214 -3.32 -13.81 3.43
CA CYS A 214 -2.82 -14.43 2.21
C CYS A 214 -1.63 -15.37 2.50
N ALA A 215 -0.66 -14.94 3.33
CA ALA A 215 0.49 -15.77 3.68
C ALA A 215 0.09 -17.08 4.42
N ARG A 216 -0.92 -17.02 5.30
CA ARG A 216 -1.46 -18.22 5.97
C ARG A 216 -2.13 -19.17 4.99
N GLU A 217 -2.82 -18.65 3.98
CA GLU A 217 -3.45 -19.48 2.97
C GLU A 217 -2.43 -20.12 2.03
N VAL A 218 -1.38 -19.38 1.63
CA VAL A 218 -0.24 -19.94 0.90
C VAL A 218 0.36 -21.12 1.65
N LEU A 219 0.56 -20.99 2.98
CA LEU A 219 1.08 -22.08 3.79
C LEU A 219 0.18 -23.32 3.73
N LYS A 220 -1.15 -23.15 3.84
CA LYS A 220 -2.08 -24.29 3.71
C LYS A 220 -1.95 -24.96 2.35
N LEU A 221 -1.97 -24.19 1.27
CA LEU A 221 -1.86 -24.69 -0.11
C LEU A 221 -0.53 -25.43 -0.36
N ALA A 222 0.56 -24.99 0.29
CA ALA A 222 1.88 -25.61 0.21
C ALA A 222 1.98 -26.94 0.95
N THR A 223 1.11 -27.18 1.94
CA THR A 223 1.11 -28.39 2.77
C THR A 223 0.08 -29.44 2.33
N LEU A 224 -0.66 -29.19 1.25
CA LEU A 224 -1.53 -30.16 0.59
C LEU A 224 -0.70 -31.16 -0.24
#